data_AF-A0A7C2X3I4-F1
#
_entry.id   AF-A0A7C2X3I4-F1
#
_cell.length_a   1.000
_cell.length_b   1.000
_cell.length_c   1.000
_cell.angle_alpha   90.00
_cell.angle_beta   90.00
_cell.angle_gamma   90.00
#
_symmetry.space_group_name_H-M   'P 1'
#
loop_
_entity.id
_entity.type
_entity.pdbx_description
1 polymer ?
#
loop_
_entity_poly.entity_id
_entity_poly.type
_entity_poly.pdbx_seq_one_letter_code
_entity_poly.pdbx_strand_id
1 'polypeptide(L)' 'ILIDFNYDVEPLPGKYPLPGLGPFSLLKESAVNHWGKMGFRWVYWNILLKGGELPFESQMTMAGKWS' A
#
# COMPACT_ATOMS: atom_id res chain seq x y z
N ILE A 1 0.71 7.73 -7.57
CA ILE A 1 0.44 7.96 -6.13
C ILE A 1 -0.17 6.69 -5.50
N LEU A 2 0.20 6.38 -4.26
CA LEU A 2 -0.42 5.34 -3.41
C LEU A 2 -1.12 6.03 -2.22
N ILE A 3 -2.26 5.50 -1.79
CA ILE A 3 -3.12 6.08 -0.75
C ILE A 3 -3.49 4.95 0.21
N ASP A 4 -3.42 5.23 1.52
CA ASP A 4 -3.78 4.31 2.59
C ASP A 4 -4.50 5.09 3.71
N PHE A 5 -5.78 4.76 3.96
CA PHE A 5 -6.72 5.52 4.79
C PHE A 5 -7.73 4.59 5.47
N ASN A 6 -8.46 5.11 6.48
CA ASN A 6 -9.60 4.42 7.10
C ASN A 6 -10.74 5.42 7.40
N TYR A 7 -11.74 5.01 8.17
CA TYR A 7 -12.90 5.86 8.49
C TYR A 7 -12.60 7.01 9.46
N ASP A 8 -11.55 6.88 10.26
CA ASP A 8 -11.24 7.82 11.35
C ASP A 8 -10.11 8.80 10.99
N VAL A 9 -9.23 8.40 10.06
CA VAL A 9 -8.00 9.12 9.75
C VAL A 9 -7.91 9.36 8.25
N GLU A 10 -7.67 10.61 7.90
CA GLU A 10 -7.42 11.03 6.52
C GLU A 10 -6.13 10.42 5.96
N PRO A 11 -5.98 10.31 4.63
CA PRO A 11 -4.75 9.80 4.04
C PRO A 11 -3.56 10.69 4.38
N LEU A 12 -2.47 10.08 4.84
CA LEU A 12 -1.23 10.77 5.22
C LEU A 12 -0.06 10.40 4.31
N PRO A 13 0.92 11.29 4.13
CA PRO A 13 2.17 10.96 3.46
C PRO A 13 3.01 10.01 4.32
N GLY A 14 3.95 9.28 3.71
CA GLY A 14 4.76 8.31 4.44
C GLY A 14 5.32 7.18 3.59
N LYS A 15 5.68 6.08 4.24
CA LYS A 15 6.27 4.87 3.65
C LYS A 15 5.49 3.61 4.03
N TYR A 16 5.31 2.72 3.05
CA TYR A 16 4.56 1.47 3.20
C TYR A 16 5.26 0.30 2.49
N PRO A 17 5.14 -0.96 2.98
CA PRO A 17 4.56 -1.36 4.27
C PRO A 17 5.52 -1.19 5.45
N LEU A 18 6.82 -1.01 5.19
CA LEU A 18 7.83 -0.86 6.23
C LEU A 18 7.99 0.62 6.62
N PRO A 19 7.87 0.98 7.90
CA PRO A 19 8.08 2.36 8.36
C PRO A 19 9.46 2.88 7.97
N GLY A 20 9.49 4.03 7.27
CA GLY A 20 10.73 4.69 6.83
C GLY A 20 11.49 4.02 5.67
N LEU A 21 11.46 2.69 5.58
CA LEU A 21 12.23 1.89 4.59
C LEU A 21 11.37 1.30 3.46
N GLY A 22 10.05 1.34 3.58
CA GLY A 22 9.12 0.72 2.64
C GLY A 22 9.30 1.25 1.21
N PRO A 23 9.24 0.37 0.20
CA PRO A 23 9.49 0.75 -1.18
C PRO A 23 8.42 1.71 -1.74
N PHE A 24 7.21 1.69 -1.16
CA PHE A 24 6.11 2.54 -1.60
C PHE A 24 6.05 3.84 -0.82
N SER A 25 5.78 4.94 -1.54
CA SER A 25 5.65 6.28 -0.96
C SER A 25 4.19 6.73 -0.99
N LEU A 26 3.61 7.02 0.16
CA LEU A 26 2.23 7.48 0.26
C LEU A 26 2.13 8.96 -0.14
N LEU A 27 1.02 9.32 -0.80
CA LEU A 27 0.73 10.68 -1.30
C LEU A 27 1.84 11.32 -2.15
N LYS A 28 2.69 10.47 -2.77
CA LYS A 28 3.78 10.92 -3.64
C LYS A 28 3.77 10.16 -4.97
N GLU A 29 4.13 10.86 -6.03
CA GLU A 29 4.45 10.23 -7.31
C GLU A 29 5.76 9.45 -7.22
N SER A 30 5.73 8.19 -7.65
CA SER A 30 6.88 7.29 -7.61
C SER A 30 6.71 6.23 -8.67
N ALA A 31 7.79 5.94 -9.39
CA ALA A 31 7.84 4.84 -10.36
C ALA A 31 7.50 3.50 -9.68
N VAL A 32 7.98 3.28 -8.45
CA VAL A 32 7.71 2.05 -7.69
C VAL A 32 6.21 1.89 -7.41
N ASN A 33 5.51 2.98 -7.07
CA ASN A 33 4.04 2.95 -6.93
C ASN A 33 3.35 2.58 -8.25
N HIS A 34 3.87 3.05 -9.38
CA HIS A 34 3.32 2.72 -10.70
C HIS A 34 3.52 1.23 -11.04
N TRP A 35 4.75 0.73 -10.89
CA TRP A 35 5.07 -0.68 -11.11
C TRP A 35 4.26 -1.61 -10.19
N GLY A 36 4.09 -1.24 -8.91
CA GLY A 36 3.25 -1.98 -7.97
C GLY A 36 1.79 -2.08 -8.44
N LYS A 37 1.22 -0.98 -8.97
CA LYS A 37 -0.15 -1.00 -9.54
C LYS A 37 -0.25 -1.90 -10.77
N MET A 38 0.75 -1.88 -11.65
CA MET A 38 0.76 -2.78 -12.82
C MET A 38 0.88 -4.25 -12.40
N GLY A 39 1.73 -4.54 -11.41
CA GLY A 39 1.86 -5.87 -10.82
C GLY A 39 0.59 -6.38 -10.15
N PHE A 40 -0.24 -5.48 -9.60
CA PHE A 40 -1.50 -5.83 -8.94
C PHE A 40 -2.47 -6.58 -9.86
N ARG A 41 -2.41 -6.35 -11.19
CA ARG A 41 -3.21 -7.13 -12.15
C ARG A 41 -2.92 -8.63 -12.02
N TRP A 42 -1.65 -9.02 -11.89
CA TRP A 42 -1.28 -10.43 -11.74
C TRP A 42 -1.73 -10.97 -10.38
N VAL A 43 -1.51 -10.21 -9.31
CA VAL A 43 -1.92 -10.55 -7.94
C VAL A 43 -3.42 -10.81 -7.87
N TYR A 44 -4.23 -9.97 -8.50
CA TYR A 44 -5.68 -10.12 -8.54
C TYR A 44 -6.11 -11.47 -9.12
N TRP A 45 -5.64 -11.82 -10.32
CA TRP A 45 -6.06 -13.05 -11.01
C TRP A 45 -5.44 -14.32 -10.41
N ASN A 46 -4.24 -14.25 -9.85
CA ASN A 46 -3.51 -15.44 -9.41
C ASN A 46 -3.56 -15.71 -7.91
N ILE A 47 -3.86 -14.69 -7.09
CA ILE A 47 -3.91 -14.80 -5.63
C ILE A 47 -5.34 -14.50 -5.17
N LEU A 48 -5.84 -13.27 -5.38
CA LEU A 48 -7.09 -12.82 -4.76
C LEU A 48 -8.32 -13.59 -5.23
N LEU A 49 -8.50 -13.80 -6.53
CA LEU A 49 -9.65 -14.56 -7.05
C LEU A 49 -9.65 -16.04 -6.65
N LYS A 50 -8.50 -16.57 -6.24
CA LYS A 50 -8.37 -17.95 -5.74
C LYS A 50 -8.55 -18.04 -4.22
N GLY A 51 -8.83 -16.92 -3.54
CA GLY A 51 -8.93 -16.83 -2.09
C GLY A 51 -7.58 -16.85 -1.37
N GLY A 52 -6.48 -16.54 -2.07
CA GLY A 52 -5.17 -16.40 -1.45
C GLY A 52 -5.05 -15.11 -0.65
N GLU A 53 -4.31 -15.17 0.45
CA GLU A 53 -4.04 -14.02 1.32
C GLU A 53 -2.83 -13.22 0.83
N LEU A 54 -2.84 -11.92 1.14
CA LEU A 54 -1.71 -11.04 0.88
C LEU A 54 -0.80 -10.99 2.12
N PRO A 55 0.51 -10.74 1.96
CA PRO A 55 1.46 -10.70 3.07
C PRO A 55 1.39 -9.37 3.86
N PHE A 56 0.18 -8.88 4.11
CA PHE A 56 -0.10 -7.67 4.89
C PHE A 56 -1.52 -7.71 5.43
N GLU A 57 -1.72 -7.10 6.60
CA GLU A 57 -3.04 -7.03 7.23
C GLU A 57 -3.97 -6.07 6.47
N SER A 58 -5.28 -6.30 6.60
CA SER A 58 -6.31 -5.45 6.03
C SER A 58 -6.51 -4.13 6.80
N GLN A 59 -6.06 -4.08 8.05
CA GLN A 59 -6.17 -2.90 8.90
C GLN A 59 -5.09 -1.89 8.54
N MET A 60 -5.49 -0.62 8.50
CA MET A 60 -4.55 0.48 8.31
C MET A 60 -3.64 0.61 9.53
N THR A 61 -2.33 0.81 9.30
CA THR A 61 -1.35 1.12 10.35
C THR A 61 -0.90 2.58 10.26
N MET A 62 -0.66 3.20 11.43
CA MET A 62 -0.04 4.53 11.52
C MET A 62 1.49 4.47 11.43
N ALA A 63 2.08 3.28 11.52
CA ALA A 63 3.52 3.11 11.46
C ALA A 63 4.05 3.52 10.07
N GLY A 64 4.99 4.47 10.03
CA GLY A 64 5.58 4.95 8.78
C GLY A 64 4.83 6.10 8.10
N LYS A 65 3.70 6.56 8.67
CA LYS A 65 2.97 7.75 8.24
C LYS A 65 3.50 8.99 8.98
N TRP A 66 3.49 10.13 8.30
CA TRP A 66 3.91 11.42 8.86
C TRP A 66 2.67 12.28 9.11
N SER A 67 2.62 12.88 10.30
CA SER A 67 1.59 13.87 10.67
C SER A 67 2.06 15.28 10.39
#